data_AF-A0A410P4M0-F1
#
_entry.id   AF-A0A410P4M0-F1
#
_cell.length_a   1.000
_cell.length_b   1.000
_cell.length_c   1.000
_cell.angle_alpha   90.00
_cell.angle_beta   90.00
_cell.angle_gamma   90.00
#
_symmetry.space_group_name_H-M   'P 1'
#
loop_
_entity.id
_entity.type
_entity.pdbx_description
1 polymer ?
#
loop_
_entity_poly.entity_id
_entity_poly.type
_entity_poly.pdbx_seq_one_letter_code
_entity_poly.pdbx_strand_id
1 'polypeptide(L)'
;MNEEASYELYLKKSAEHHEALCKRCGACCGLFEKDPCSELVCGEDGRYYCRIYEDRFGLRRTVHGNEFLCVPVRNVISGSWAGSYQCAYKRELTGWRVYPVK
;
A
#
# COMPACT_ATOMS: atom_id res chain seq x y z
N MET A 1 -5.45 29.41 18.76
CA MET A 1 -4.99 28.03 18.55
C MET A 1 -4.63 27.91 17.08
N ASN A 2 -3.42 27.46 16.76
CA ASN A 2 -2.92 27.48 15.39
C ASN A 2 -3.53 26.30 14.62
N GLU A 3 -4.62 26.56 13.88
CA GLU A 3 -5.44 25.53 13.21
C GLU A 3 -4.63 24.71 12.18
N GLU A 4 -3.65 25.32 11.52
CA GLU A 4 -2.75 24.64 10.56
C GLU A 4 -1.88 23.56 11.23
N ALA A 5 -1.30 23.87 12.39
CA ALA A 5 -0.45 22.92 13.13
C ALA A 5 -1.24 21.70 13.63
N SER A 6 -2.54 21.87 13.89
CA SER A 6 -3.45 20.78 14.27
C SER A 6 -3.75 19.87 13.07
N TYR A 7 -3.99 20.47 11.91
CA TYR A 7 -4.34 19.73 10.70
C TYR A 7 -3.16 18.92 10.14
N GLU A 8 -1.96 19.48 10.11
CA GLU A 8 -0.75 18.75 9.69
C GLU A 8 -0.48 17.54 10.58
N LEU A 9 -0.62 17.70 11.89
CA LEU A 9 -0.44 16.62 12.85
C LEU A 9 -1.49 15.50 12.64
N TYR A 10 -2.74 15.88 12.35
CA TYR A 10 -3.78 14.93 12.00
C TYR A 10 -3.42 14.15 10.72
N LEU A 11 -3.00 14.84 9.65
CA LEU A 11 -2.61 14.19 8.39
C LEU A 11 -1.43 13.24 8.56
N LYS A 12 -0.45 13.60 9.39
CA LYS A 12 0.70 12.77 9.72
C LYS A 12 0.28 11.50 10.47
N LYS A 13 -0.48 11.65 11.57
CA LYS A 13 -0.99 10.51 12.36
C LYS A 13 -1.85 9.57 11.54
N SER A 14 -2.69 10.12 10.67
CA SER A 14 -3.52 9.34 9.76
C SER A 14 -2.65 8.53 8.78
N ALA A 15 -1.64 9.14 8.17
CA ALA A 15 -0.71 8.42 7.29
C ALA A 15 0.03 7.28 8.03
N GLU A 16 0.54 7.55 9.23
CA GLU A 16 1.21 6.55 10.07
C GLU A 16 0.28 5.39 10.42
N HIS A 17 -0.97 5.68 10.85
CA HIS A 17 -1.98 4.66 11.14
C HIS A 17 -2.25 3.77 9.93
N HIS A 18 -2.45 4.38 8.76
CA HIS A 18 -2.79 3.65 7.54
C HIS A 18 -1.66 2.75 7.04
N GLU A 19 -0.41 3.23 7.13
CA GLU A 19 0.75 2.43 6.76
C GLU A 19 1.04 1.33 7.81
N ALA A 20 0.73 1.55 9.09
CA ALA A 20 0.83 0.53 10.14
C ALA A 20 -0.15 -0.64 9.94
N LEU A 21 -1.28 -0.42 9.24
CA LEU A 21 -2.21 -1.49 8.87
C LEU A 21 -1.70 -2.38 7.73
N CYS A 22 -0.58 -2.03 7.08
CA CYS A 22 -0.02 -2.82 6.00
C CYS A 22 0.38 -4.23 6.47
N LYS A 23 -0.35 -5.25 6.02
CA LYS A 23 -0.07 -6.66 6.34
C LYS A 23 0.99 -7.31 5.46
N ARG A 24 1.73 -6.52 4.66
CA ARG A 24 2.79 -7.04 3.79
C ARG A 24 2.29 -8.14 2.83
N CYS A 25 1.07 -7.96 2.30
CA CYS A 25 0.44 -8.91 1.37
C CYS A 25 0.93 -8.78 -0.08
N GLY A 26 1.78 -7.78 -0.39
CA GLY A 26 2.30 -7.54 -1.73
C GLY A 26 1.29 -6.93 -2.72
N ALA A 27 0.01 -6.84 -2.39
CA ALA A 27 -1.02 -6.39 -3.34
C ALA A 27 -0.81 -4.96 -3.85
N CYS A 28 -0.55 -4.00 -2.96
CA CYS A 28 -0.23 -2.62 -3.37
C CYS A 28 1.16 -2.48 -4.04
N CYS A 29 2.00 -3.51 -3.95
CA CYS A 29 3.33 -3.56 -4.57
C CYS A 29 3.33 -4.28 -5.92
N GLY A 30 2.14 -4.64 -6.44
CA GLY A 30 1.98 -5.26 -7.74
C GLY A 30 2.12 -6.78 -7.76
N LEU A 31 2.05 -7.48 -6.61
CA LEU A 31 2.15 -8.95 -6.58
C LEU A 31 1.11 -9.66 -7.47
N PHE A 32 -0.12 -9.12 -7.50
CA PHE A 32 -1.21 -9.69 -8.31
C PHE A 32 -1.21 -9.18 -9.75
N GLU A 33 -0.27 -8.29 -10.09
CA GLU A 33 0.00 -7.88 -11.46
C GLU A 33 0.99 -8.87 -12.09
N LYS A 34 1.04 -8.91 -13.42
CA LYS A 34 2.01 -9.75 -14.14
C LYS A 34 3.46 -9.31 -13.93
N ASP A 35 3.67 -8.08 -13.49
CA ASP A 35 4.97 -7.44 -13.40
C ASP A 35 5.09 -6.60 -12.11
N PRO A 36 5.50 -7.23 -11.00
CA PRO A 36 5.57 -6.57 -9.69
C PRO A 36 6.74 -5.57 -9.61
N CYS A 37 6.74 -4.75 -8.56
CA CYS A 37 7.85 -3.86 -8.26
C CYS A 37 9.18 -4.61 -8.11
N SER A 38 10.27 -4.07 -8.66
CA SER A 38 11.63 -4.64 -8.55
C SER A 38 12.11 -4.78 -7.10
N GLU A 39 11.62 -3.92 -6.21
CA GLU A 39 12.01 -3.87 -4.81
C GLU A 39 11.23 -4.82 -3.91
N LEU A 40 10.24 -5.53 -4.47
CA LEU A 40 9.40 -6.48 -3.75
C LEU A 40 10.16 -7.81 -3.56
N VAL A 41 10.23 -8.27 -2.32
CA VAL A 41 10.91 -9.51 -1.93
C VAL A 41 9.94 -10.37 -1.12
N CYS A 42 9.89 -11.67 -1.43
CA CYS A 42 9.16 -12.64 -0.63
C CYS A 42 10.05 -13.13 0.53
N GLY A 43 9.56 -13.02 1.76
CA GLY A 43 10.20 -13.57 2.94
C GLY A 43 9.82 -15.03 3.16
N GLU A 44 10.60 -15.72 4.00
CA GLU A 44 10.40 -17.14 4.33
C GLU A 44 9.09 -17.39 5.10
N ASP A 45 8.53 -16.36 5.74
CA ASP A 45 7.26 -16.39 6.45
C ASP A 45 6.04 -16.21 5.52
N GLY A 46 6.27 -16.16 4.19
CA GLY A 46 5.25 -15.95 3.18
C GLY A 46 4.76 -14.51 3.06
N ARG A 47 5.40 -13.54 3.73
CA ARG A 47 5.09 -12.11 3.62
C ARG A 47 5.98 -11.42 2.60
N TYR A 48 5.54 -10.25 2.13
CA TYR A 48 6.25 -9.47 1.13
C TYR A 48 6.82 -8.17 1.71
N TYR A 49 8.07 -7.90 1.39
CA TYR A 49 8.84 -6.79 1.94
C TYR A 49 9.33 -5.91 0.80
N CYS A 50 9.34 -4.60 1.03
CA CYS A 50 9.97 -3.65 0.13
C CYS A 50 11.38 -3.38 0.65
N ARG A 51 12.41 -3.59 -0.18
CA ARG A 51 13.82 -3.34 0.19
C ARG A 51 14.12 -1.89 0.54
N ILE A 52 13.36 -0.97 -0.04
CA ILE A 52 13.50 0.47 0.12
C ILE A 52 12.28 1.06 0.84
N TYR A 53 11.71 0.36 1.84
CA TYR A 53 10.42 0.74 2.42
C TYR A 53 10.37 2.21 2.84
N GLU A 54 11.39 2.73 3.53
CA GLU A 54 11.44 4.13 3.96
C GLU A 54 11.44 5.13 2.79
N ASP A 55 12.12 4.79 1.70
CA ASP A 55 12.26 5.62 0.51
C ASP A 55 11.39 5.13 -0.64
N ARG A 56 10.28 4.42 -0.39
CA ARG A 56 9.54 3.70 -1.44
C ARG A 56 8.76 4.60 -2.39
N PHE A 57 8.32 5.76 -1.92
CA PHE A 57 7.42 6.62 -2.69
C PHE A 57 8.13 7.32 -3.86
N GLY A 58 7.40 7.61 -4.93
CA GLY A 58 7.95 8.21 -6.15
C GLY A 58 8.08 7.21 -7.31
N LEU A 59 8.86 7.58 -8.33
CA LEU A 59 9.02 6.78 -9.55
C LEU A 59 9.79 5.49 -9.24
N ARG A 60 9.21 4.36 -9.61
CA ARG A 60 9.78 3.02 -9.41
C ARG A 60 9.71 2.22 -10.70
N ARG A 61 10.43 1.10 -10.69
CA ARG A 61 10.48 0.16 -11.80
C ARG A 61 9.96 -1.20 -11.37
N THR A 62 9.35 -1.88 -12.32
CA THR A 62 8.98 -3.29 -12.18
C THR A 62 10.16 -4.20 -12.51
N VAL A 63 9.99 -5.52 -12.33
CA VAL A 63 11.02 -6.51 -12.67
C VAL A 63 11.36 -6.48 -14.17
N HIS A 64 10.38 -6.23 -15.04
CA HIS A 64 10.60 -6.14 -16.49
C HIS A 64 10.95 -4.72 -16.99
N GLY A 65 11.14 -3.76 -16.08
CA GLY A 65 11.62 -2.41 -16.42
C GLY A 65 10.55 -1.39 -16.76
N ASN A 66 9.27 -1.69 -16.54
CA ASN A 66 8.18 -0.72 -16.68
C ASN A 66 8.23 0.31 -15.53
N GLU A 67 7.98 1.58 -15.85
CA GLU A 67 7.97 2.65 -14.85
C GLU A 67 6.55 2.86 -14.28
N PHE A 68 6.46 3.05 -12.97
CA PHE A 68 5.20 3.34 -12.28
C PHE A 68 5.44 4.24 -11.05
N LEU A 69 4.38 4.84 -10.52
CA LEU A 69 4.46 5.67 -9.33
C LEU A 69 4.08 4.86 -8.09
N CYS A 70 5.02 4.66 -7.17
CA CYS A 70 4.70 4.15 -5.84
C CYS A 70 4.17 5.30 -4.98
N VAL A 71 2.97 5.13 -4.43
CA VAL A 71 2.24 6.17 -3.71
C VAL A 71 1.77 5.66 -2.34
N PRO A 72 1.57 6.55 -1.36
CA PRO A 72 0.91 6.21 -0.09
C PRO A 72 -0.45 5.55 -0.34
N VAL A 73 -0.83 4.54 0.46
CA VAL A 73 -2.07 3.78 0.19
C VAL A 73 -3.31 4.68 0.25
N ARG A 74 -3.28 5.73 1.08
CA ARG A 74 -4.36 6.73 1.15
C ARG A 74 -4.66 7.42 -0.19
N ASN A 75 -3.70 7.47 -1.11
CA ASN A 75 -3.88 8.11 -2.42
C ASN A 75 -4.66 7.23 -3.39
N VAL A 76 -4.69 5.90 -3.17
CA VAL A 76 -5.31 4.94 -4.10
C VAL A 76 -6.51 4.23 -3.50
N ILE A 77 -6.83 4.48 -2.22
CA ILE A 77 -7.81 3.70 -1.46
C ILE A 77 -9.23 3.73 -2.05
N SER A 78 -9.63 4.83 -2.67
CA SER A 78 -10.92 4.96 -3.37
C SER A 78 -10.95 4.21 -4.70
N GLY A 79 -9.78 3.91 -5.28
CA GLY A 79 -9.62 3.19 -6.53
C GLY A 79 -9.66 1.67 -6.36
N SER A 80 -9.68 0.96 -7.48
CA SER A 80 -9.49 -0.50 -7.54
C SER A 80 -8.13 -0.81 -8.18
N TRP A 81 -7.43 -1.80 -7.62
CA TRP A 81 -6.20 -2.36 -8.19
C TRP A 81 -6.20 -3.88 -7.97
N ALA A 82 -5.36 -4.62 -8.71
CA ALA A 82 -5.26 -6.07 -8.57
C ALA A 82 -4.87 -6.44 -7.13
N GLY A 83 -5.62 -7.35 -6.52
CA GLY A 83 -5.40 -7.74 -5.12
C GLY A 83 -5.89 -6.73 -4.08
N SER A 84 -6.54 -5.62 -4.47
CA SER A 84 -6.99 -4.59 -3.51
C SER A 84 -7.95 -5.11 -2.44
N TYR A 85 -8.66 -6.21 -2.70
CA TYR A 85 -9.51 -6.93 -1.74
C TYR A 85 -8.74 -7.52 -0.54
N GLN A 86 -7.42 -7.71 -0.67
CA GLN A 86 -6.55 -8.17 0.42
C GLN A 86 -5.98 -7.03 1.26
N CYS A 87 -6.14 -5.77 0.83
CA CYS A 87 -5.60 -4.63 1.55
C CYS A 87 -6.38 -4.39 2.84
N ALA A 88 -5.73 -4.62 3.99
CA ALA A 88 -6.34 -4.44 5.31
C ALA A 88 -6.81 -3.01 5.55
N TYR A 89 -6.03 -2.02 5.09
CA TYR A 89 -6.39 -0.61 5.23
C TYR A 89 -7.62 -0.23 4.38
N LYS A 90 -7.69 -0.67 3.11
CA LYS A 90 -8.88 -0.48 2.28
C LYS A 90 -10.12 -1.11 2.91
N ARG A 91 -9.98 -2.31 3.47
CA ARG A 91 -11.05 -3.01 4.16
C ARG A 91 -11.56 -2.27 5.39
N GLU A 92 -10.66 -1.70 6.20
CA GLU A 92 -11.00 -0.91 7.38
C GLU A 92 -11.81 0.35 7.02
N LEU A 93 -11.37 1.09 6.00
CA LEU A 93 -12.04 2.34 5.62
C LEU A 93 -13.33 2.16 4.81
N THR A 94 -13.39 1.18 3.92
CA THR A 94 -14.55 1.00 3.03
C THR A 94 -15.66 0.16 3.65
N GLY A 95 -15.43 -0.44 4.82
CA GLY A 95 -16.38 -1.36 5.45
C GLY A 95 -16.68 -2.62 4.64
N TRP A 96 -15.90 -2.91 3.59
CA TRP A 96 -16.10 -4.06 2.71
C TRP A 96 -15.97 -5.38 3.50
N ARG A 97 -17.09 -6.01 3.82
CA ARG A 97 -17.15 -7.43 4.20
C ARG A 97 -16.88 -8.25 2.94
N VAL A 98 -15.67 -8.78 2.81
CA VAL A 98 -15.33 -9.73 1.75
C VAL A 98 -16.16 -10.99 2.00
N TYR A 99 -17.15 -11.26 1.14
CA TYR A 99 -17.72 -12.60 1.06
C TYR A 99 -16.64 -13.53 0.47
N PRO A 100 -16.40 -14.72 1.06
CA PRO A 100 -15.43 -15.65 0.53
C PRO A 100 -15.84 -16.02 -0.90
N VAL A 101 -14.93 -15.78 -1.85
CA VAL A 101 -15.04 -16.37 -3.19
C VAL A 101 -14.76 -17.87 -2.98
N LYS A 102 -15.78 -18.69 -3.25
CA LYS A 102 -15.71 -20.15 -3.22
C LYS A 102 -14.77 -20.69 -4.28
#